data_AF-A0A1S9C9H5-F1
#
_entry.id   AF-A0A1S9C9H5-F1
#
_cell.length_a   1.000
_cell.length_b   1.000
_cell.length_c   1.000
_cell.angle_alpha   90.00
_cell.angle_beta   90.00
_cell.angle_gamma   90.00
#
_symmetry.space_group_name_H-M   'P 1'
#
loop_
_entity.id
_entity.type
_entity.pdbx_description
1 polymer ?
#
loop_
_entity_poly.entity_id
_entity_poly.type
_entity_poly.pdbx_seq_one_letter_code
_entity_poly.pdbx_strand_id
1 'polypeptide(L)'
;MYEKTTIGQQLIDNKKHTYYLLEKKSTYGIEITVQLENSDDQYICTQVYFTEDKELARKICHRVCQGTVTVIGLEDVLDDIVA
;
A
#
# COMPACT_ATOMS: atom_id res chain seq x y z
N MET A 1 9.69 13.49 9.56
CA MET A 1 9.56 12.78 8.27
C MET A 1 9.26 11.32 8.58
N TYR A 2 8.40 10.64 7.83
CA TYR A 2 8.24 9.18 7.97
C TYR A 2 9.36 8.49 7.18
N GLU A 3 9.94 7.43 7.73
CA GLU A 3 10.81 6.55 6.95
C GLU A 3 9.93 5.75 6.00
N LYS A 4 10.28 5.73 4.71
CA LYS A 4 9.48 5.11 3.65
C LYS A 4 10.26 3.95 3.06
N THR A 5 9.73 2.74 3.20
CA THR A 5 10.32 1.51 2.67
C THR A 5 9.42 0.93 1.59
N THR A 6 9.97 0.73 0.39
CA THR A 6 9.24 0.05 -0.69
C THR A 6 9.12 -1.44 -0.36
N ILE A 7 7.88 -1.94 -0.32
CA ILE A 7 7.58 -3.35 -0.07
C ILE A 7 7.46 -4.12 -1.38
N GLY A 8 6.89 -3.50 -2.40
CA GLY A 8 6.73 -4.13 -3.71
C GLY A 8 6.06 -3.23 -4.72
N GLN A 9 6.03 -3.73 -5.96
CA GLN A 9 5.40 -3.07 -7.10
C GLN A 9 4.61 -4.10 -7.91
N GLN A 10 3.49 -3.67 -8.46
CA GLN A 10 2.65 -4.46 -9.36
C GLN A 10 2.14 -3.60 -10.52
N LEU A 11 1.91 -4.26 -11.65
CA LEU A 11 1.29 -3.65 -12.82
C LEU A 11 -0.13 -4.24 -12.98
N ILE A 12 -1.15 -3.39 -12.88
CA ILE A 12 -2.56 -3.76 -13.00
C ILE A 12 -3.22 -2.75 -13.96
N ASP A 13 -3.85 -3.21 -15.03
CA ASP A 13 -4.54 -2.35 -16.01
C ASP A 13 -3.70 -1.15 -16.53
N ASN A 14 -2.43 -1.39 -16.90
CA ASN A 14 -1.44 -0.37 -17.30
C ASN A 14 -1.15 0.70 -16.22
N LYS A 15 -1.47 0.39 -14.96
CA LYS A 15 -1.16 1.23 -13.80
C LYS A 15 -0.12 0.52 -12.96
N LYS A 16 0.93 1.26 -12.61
CA LYS A 16 1.96 0.84 -11.68
C LYS A 16 1.49 1.16 -10.26
N HIS A 17 1.18 0.13 -9.51
CA HIS A 17 0.89 0.18 -8.08
C HIS A 17 2.20 -0.01 -7.32
N THR A 18 2.58 0.95 -6.48
CA THR A 18 3.73 0.82 -5.59
C THR A 18 3.25 0.85 -4.14
N TYR A 19 3.71 -0.13 -3.37
CA TYR A 19 3.34 -0.31 -1.98
C TYR A 19 4.51 0.09 -1.08
N TYR A 20 4.23 0.96 -0.11
CA TYR A 20 5.22 1.45 0.84
C TYR A 20 4.76 1.20 2.27
N LEU A 21 5.73 0.83 3.11
CA LEU A 21 5.60 0.88 4.56
C LEU A 21 6.18 2.21 5.04
N LEU A 22 5.38 2.95 5.79
CA LEU A 22 5.76 4.18 6.46
C LEU A 22 6.04 3.86 7.93
N GLU A 23 7.20 4.26 8.46
CA GLU A 23 7.51 4.10 9.88
C GLU A 23 7.87 5.45 10.51
N LYS A 24 7.30 5.75 11.68
CA LYS A 24 7.71 6.89 12.50
C LYS A 24 7.40 6.63 13.97
N LYS A 25 8.45 6.49 14.78
CA LYS A 25 8.33 6.15 16.20
C LYS A 25 7.52 4.85 16.38
N SER A 26 6.33 4.94 16.98
CA SER A 26 5.40 3.82 17.22
C SER A 26 4.20 3.84 16.27
N THR A 27 4.26 4.61 15.19
CA THR A 27 3.21 4.69 14.18
C THR A 27 3.73 4.09 12.88
N TYR A 28 2.95 3.17 12.33
CA TYR A 28 3.20 2.48 11.08
C TYR A 28 2.12 2.86 10.10
N GLY A 29 2.48 3.07 8.85
CA GLY A 29 1.52 3.38 7.81
C GLY A 29 1.74 2.57 6.55
N ILE A 30 0.70 2.45 5.76
CA ILE A 30 0.71 1.76 4.49
C ILE A 30 0.32 2.79 3.46
N GLU A 31 1.20 3.04 2.52
CA GLU A 31 0.94 3.94 1.40
C GLU A 31 0.91 3.15 0.10
N ILE A 32 -0.15 3.34 -0.67
CA ILE A 32 -0.31 2.78 -2.00
C ILE A 32 -0.31 3.94 -2.96
N THR A 33 0.66 3.97 -3.88
CA THR A 33 0.66 4.94 -4.99
C THR A 33 0.31 4.23 -6.28
N VAL A 34 -0.55 4.86 -7.08
CA VAL A 34 -0.94 4.36 -8.40
C VAL A 34 -0.50 5.38 -9.43
N GLN A 35 0.31 4.95 -10.39
CA GLN A 35 0.82 5.77 -11.50
C GLN A 35 0.49 5.11 -12.83
N LEU A 36 0.46 5.87 -13.92
CA LEU A 36 0.46 5.26 -15.26
C LEU A 36 1.84 4.68 -15.55
N GLU A 37 1.92 3.49 -16.15
CA GLU A 37 3.20 2.83 -16.48
C GLU A 37 4.16 3.72 -17.29
N ASN A 38 3.58 4.61 -18.12
CA ASN A 38 4.31 5.50 -19.03
C ASN A 38 4.34 6.97 -18.56
N SER A 39 4.06 7.26 -17.28
CA SER A 39 4.16 8.62 -16.75
C SER A 39 4.66 8.60 -15.30
N ASP A 40 5.96 8.87 -15.14
CA ASP A 40 6.62 8.95 -13.83
C ASP A 40 6.06 10.07 -12.93
N ASP A 41 5.48 11.12 -13.52
CA ASP A 41 4.98 12.30 -12.78
C ASP A 41 3.47 12.30 -12.55
N GLN A 42 2.72 11.31 -13.04
CA GLN A 42 1.25 11.31 -12.96
C GLN A 42 0.73 10.27 -11.96
N TYR A 43 0.61 10.71 -10.71
CA TYR A 43 -0.09 9.97 -9.67
C TYR A 43 -1.60 10.03 -9.92
N ILE A 44 -2.20 8.87 -10.13
CA ILE A 44 -3.64 8.71 -10.30
C ILE A 44 -4.33 8.75 -8.92
N CYS A 45 -3.73 8.07 -7.94
CA CYS A 45 -4.29 7.92 -6.61
C CYS A 45 -3.19 7.61 -5.59
N THR A 46 -3.34 8.14 -4.38
CA THR A 46 -2.54 7.78 -3.23
C THR A 46 -3.47 7.45 -2.07
N GLN A 47 -3.34 6.26 -1.49
CA GLN A 47 -4.05 5.86 -0.28
C GLN A 47 -3.05 5.70 0.85
N VAL A 48 -3.40 6.20 2.04
CA VAL A 48 -2.54 6.08 3.23
C VAL A 48 -3.39 5.66 4.42
N TYR A 49 -2.94 4.63 5.12
CA TYR A 49 -3.51 4.19 6.39
C TYR A 49 -2.44 4.17 7.46
N PHE A 50 -2.82 4.47 8.69
CA PHE A 50 -1.92 4.44 9.83
C PHE A 50 -2.48 3.55 10.93
N THR A 51 -1.59 2.82 11.58
CA THR A 51 -1.86 1.98 12.74
C THR A 51 -0.69 2.06 13.72
N GLU A 52 -0.96 1.78 14.99
CA GLU A 52 0.06 1.67 16.03
C GLU A 52 0.65 0.25 16.11
N ASP A 53 0.05 -0.72 15.39
CA ASP A 53 0.51 -2.11 15.34
C ASP A 53 1.39 -2.37 14.10
N LYS A 54 2.68 -2.61 14.36
CA LYS A 54 3.68 -2.91 13.32
C LYS A 54 3.39 -4.19 12.54
N GLU A 55 3.02 -5.26 13.24
CA GLU A 55 2.80 -6.55 12.61
C GLU A 55 1.53 -6.51 11.75
N LEU A 56 0.50 -5.80 12.22
CA LEU A 56 -0.69 -5.53 11.42
C LEU A 56 -0.36 -4.75 10.16
N ALA A 57 0.39 -3.63 10.27
CA ALA A 57 0.81 -2.84 9.12
C ALA A 57 1.57 -3.67 8.08
N ARG A 58 2.51 -4.49 8.55
CA ARG A 58 3.32 -5.37 7.69
C ARG A 58 2.47 -6.45 7.01
N LYS A 59 1.55 -7.08 7.75
CA LYS A 59 0.64 -8.10 7.22
C LYS A 59 -0.29 -7.54 6.15
N ILE A 60 -0.92 -6.40 6.41
CA ILE A 60 -1.79 -5.72 5.42
C ILE A 60 -0.96 -5.40 4.19
N CYS A 61 0.20 -4.74 4.34
CA CYS A 61 1.01 -4.33 3.20
C CYS A 61 1.46 -5.53 2.35
N HIS A 62 1.84 -6.64 2.99
CA HIS A 62 2.20 -7.87 2.29
C HIS A 62 1.00 -8.53 1.61
N ARG A 63 -0.17 -8.57 2.26
CA ARG A 63 -1.40 -9.12 1.67
C ARG A 63 -1.90 -8.28 0.51
N VAL A 64 -1.92 -6.95 0.61
CA VAL A 64 -2.22 -6.07 -0.53
C VAL A 64 -1.25 -6.35 -1.68
N CYS A 65 0.05 -6.50 -1.39
CA CYS A 65 1.06 -6.76 -2.40
C CYS A 65 1.00 -8.18 -3.00
N GLN A 66 0.51 -9.20 -2.28
CA GLN A 66 0.39 -10.57 -2.80
C GLN A 66 -1.00 -10.87 -3.36
N GLY A 67 -2.00 -10.12 -2.93
CA GLY A 67 -3.36 -10.58 -2.82
C GLY A 67 -4.24 -10.33 -4.03
N THR A 68 -3.94 -9.40 -4.96
CA THR A 68 -4.99 -9.11 -5.92
C THR A 68 -4.72 -8.81 -7.39
N VAL A 69 -5.38 -9.66 -8.18
CA VAL A 69 -5.73 -9.65 -9.60
C VAL A 69 -6.81 -8.60 -9.93
N THR A 70 -7.40 -7.92 -8.95
CA THR A 70 -8.34 -6.81 -9.13
C THR A 70 -8.06 -5.78 -8.03
N VAL A 71 -7.99 -4.49 -8.33
CA VAL A 71 -7.57 -3.47 -7.36
C VAL A 71 -8.52 -3.45 -6.15
N ILE A 72 -8.17 -4.17 -5.08
CA ILE A 72 -8.88 -4.14 -3.80
C ILE A 72 -8.41 -2.88 -3.10
N GLY A 73 -9.37 -2.05 -2.68
CA GLY A 73 -9.04 -0.89 -1.86
C GLY A 73 -8.37 -1.35 -0.58
N LEU A 74 -7.58 -0.48 0.06
CA LEU A 74 -7.04 -0.82 1.37
C LEU A 74 -8.16 -1.22 2.37
N GLU A 75 -9.35 -0.65 2.18
CA GLU A 75 -10.57 -0.95 2.94
C GLU A 75 -10.94 -2.44 2.89
N ASP A 76 -11.01 -3.09 1.73
CA ASP A 76 -11.45 -4.49 1.72
C ASP A 76 -10.38 -5.46 2.26
N VAL A 77 -9.09 -5.08 2.20
CA VAL A 77 -8.03 -5.87 2.86
C VAL A 77 -8.07 -5.70 4.39
N LEU A 78 -8.46 -4.53 4.88
CA LEU A 78 -8.66 -4.30 6.31
C LEU A 78 -9.84 -5.13 6.84
N ASP A 79 -10.95 -5.16 6.12
CA ASP A 79 -12.13 -5.97 6.49
C ASP A 79 -11.77 -7.47 6.62
N ASP A 80 -10.99 -8.01 5.69
CA ASP A 80 -10.53 -9.41 5.70
C ASP A 80 -9.57 -9.78 6.86
N ILE A 81 -8.97 -8.78 7.50
CA ILE A 81 -8.00 -8.98 8.61
C ILE A 81 -8.66 -8.80 9.97
N VAL A 82 -9.72 -7.99 10.05
CA VAL A 82 -10.48 -7.76 11.28
C VAL A 82 -11.55 -8.85 11.51
N ALA A 83 -11.97 -9.57 10.46
CA ALA A 83 -12.94 -10.66 10.52
C ALA A 83 -12.44 -11.96 11.17
#